data_AF-A0A1H1YJE4-F1
#
_entry.id   AF-A0A1H1YJE4-F1
#
_cell.length_a   1.000
_cell.length_b   1.000
_cell.length_c   1.000
_cell.angle_alpha   90.00
_cell.angle_beta   90.00
_cell.angle_gamma   90.00
#
_symmetry.space_group_name_H-M   'P 1'
#
loop_
_entity.id
_entity.type
_entity.pdbx_description
1 polymer ?
#
loop_
_entity_poly.entity_id
_entity_poly.type
_entity_poly.pdbx_seq_one_letter_code
_entity_poly.pdbx_strand_id
1 'polypeptide(L)' 'MSVQQWWPNLEPTTQQWLIDNNGDVLPPEVIAKIVEAGGPPPGDPWWGRNGESEGFLFPDEAIDWIEETANGEDRT' A
#
# COMPACT_ATOMS: atom_id res chain seq x y z
N MET A 1 -3.48 -10.60 -1.61
CA MET A 1 -2.53 -10.60 -0.46
C MET A 1 -2.99 -9.54 0.52
N SER A 2 -2.66 -9.62 1.80
CA SER A 2 -3.11 -8.62 2.80
C SER A 2 -1.95 -7.69 3.18
N VAL A 3 -2.25 -6.41 3.42
CA VAL A 3 -1.25 -5.37 3.76
C VAL A 3 -0.50 -5.72 5.04
N GLN A 4 -1.21 -6.26 6.02
CA GLN A 4 -0.72 -6.77 7.30
C GLN A 4 0.50 -7.69 7.16
N GLN A 5 0.60 -8.44 6.07
CA GLN A 5 1.64 -9.45 5.87
C GLN A 5 3.01 -8.86 5.52
N TRP A 6 3.04 -7.69 4.88
CA TRP A 6 4.28 -7.04 4.42
C TRP A 6 4.53 -5.69 5.07
N TRP A 7 3.50 -5.04 5.62
CA TRP A 7 3.62 -3.75 6.29
C TRP A 7 4.73 -3.69 7.34
N PRO A 8 4.88 -4.68 8.26
CA PRO A 8 5.93 -4.63 9.28
C PRO A 8 7.36 -4.66 8.74
N ASN A 9 7.55 -5.07 7.47
CA ASN A 9 8.86 -5.14 6.83
C ASN A 9 9.25 -3.85 6.10
N LEU A 10 8.31 -2.90 5.95
CA LEU A 10 8.62 -1.60 5.36
C LEU A 10 9.47 -0.75 6.30
N GLU A 11 10.33 0.08 5.72
CA GLU A 11 10.98 1.15 6.47
C GLU A 11 9.93 2.12 7.03
N PRO A 12 10.12 2.65 8.26
CA PRO A 12 9.17 3.58 8.88
C PRO A 12 8.86 4.81 8.03
N THR A 13 9.84 5.31 7.28
CA THR A 13 9.65 6.44 6.35
C THR A 13 8.71 6.10 5.19
N THR A 14 8.71 4.84 4.75
CA THR A 14 7.84 4.36 3.68
C THR A 14 6.45 4.09 4.22
N GLN A 15 6.32 3.53 5.42
CA GLN A 15 5.03 3.43 6.11
C GLN A 15 4.38 4.81 6.27
N GLN A 16 5.14 5.80 6.76
CA GLN A 16 4.61 7.17 6.92
C GLN A 16 4.17 7.77 5.58
N TRP A 17 4.97 7.61 4.52
CA TRP A 17 4.57 8.10 3.19
C TRP A 17 3.26 7.44 2.73
N LEU A 18 3.09 6.13 2.95
CA LEU A 18 1.87 5.42 2.59
C LEU A 18 0.67 5.89 3.42
N ILE A 19 0.85 6.17 4.71
CA ILE A 19 -0.19 6.77 5.56
C ILE A 19 -0.65 8.12 4.98
N ASP A 20 0.31 8.95 4.54
CA ASP A 20 0.02 10.30 4.07
C ASP A 20 -0.57 10.34 2.64
N ASN A 21 -0.41 9.27 1.84
CA ASN A 21 -0.69 9.27 0.39
C ASN A 21 -1.43 8.00 -0.12
N ASN A 22 -2.11 7.24 0.74
CA ASN A 22 -2.72 5.93 0.37
C ASN A 22 -3.81 6.00 -0.72
N GLY A 23 -4.42 7.16 -0.95
CA GLY A 23 -5.40 7.39 -2.01
C GLY A 23 -4.81 7.80 -3.37
N ASP A 24 -3.50 8.04 -3.44
CA ASP A 24 -2.81 8.53 -4.63
C ASP A 24 -2.16 7.40 -5.44
N VAL A 25 -1.81 7.71 -6.70
CA VAL A 25 -1.01 6.82 -7.54
C VAL A 25 0.36 6.60 -6.92
N LEU A 26 0.72 5.33 -6.76
CA LEU A 26 1.98 4.92 -6.14
C LEU A 26 3.18 5.16 -7.09
N PRO A 27 4.19 5.92 -6.65
CA PRO A 27 5.44 6.06 -7.39
C PRO A 27 6.16 4.70 -7.57
N PRO A 28 6.89 4.47 -8.68
CA PRO A 28 7.59 3.21 -8.92
C PRO A 28 8.56 2.80 -7.80
N GLU A 29 9.21 3.75 -7.14
CA GLU A 29 10.11 3.50 -6.02
C GLU A 29 9.38 2.99 -4.77
N VAL A 30 8.14 3.44 -4.54
CA VAL A 30 7.30 2.96 -3.44
C VAL A 30 6.84 1.53 -3.73
N ILE A 31 6.47 1.25 -4.98
CA ILE A 31 6.14 -0.11 -5.44
C ILE A 31 7.33 -1.04 -5.24
N ALA A 32 8.54 -0.64 -5.61
CA ALA A 32 9.74 -1.45 -5.43
C ALA A 32 9.96 -1.81 -3.94
N LYS A 33 9.80 -0.84 -3.03
CA LYS A 33 9.91 -1.08 -1.58
C LYS A 33 8.83 -2.01 -1.05
N ILE A 34 7.59 -1.89 -1.54
CA ILE A 34 6.50 -2.81 -1.19
C ILE A 34 6.86 -4.22 -1.62
N VAL A 35 7.37 -4.41 -2.84
CA VAL A 35 7.80 -5.72 -3.34
C VAL A 35 8.96 -6.29 -2.51
N GLU A 36 9.96 -5.49 -2.19
CA GLU A 36 11.09 -5.88 -1.33
C GLU A 36 10.63 -6.32 0.07
N ALA A 37 9.58 -5.68 0.60
CA ALA A 37 8.94 -6.04 1.87
C ALA A 37 8.09 -7.33 1.82
N GLY A 38 7.99 -7.98 0.65
CA GLY A 38 7.16 -9.16 0.41
C GLY A 38 5.75 -8.83 -0.08
N GLY A 39 5.53 -7.60 -0.54
CA GLY A 39 4.31 -7.10 -1.17
C GLY A 39 4.08 -7.61 -2.60
N PRO A 40 2.93 -7.27 -3.21
CA PRO A 40 2.54 -7.83 -4.50
C PRO A 40 3.43 -7.30 -5.64
N PRO A 41 3.90 -8.14 -6.56
CA PRO A 41 4.72 -7.69 -7.68
C PRO A 41 3.94 -6.80 -8.67
N PRO A 42 4.62 -5.99 -9.50
CA PRO A 42 3.98 -5.28 -10.60
C PRO A 42 3.28 -6.28 -11.52
N GLY A 43 1.99 -6.06 -11.80
CA GLY A 43 1.15 -6.95 -12.62
C GLY A 43 0.31 -7.95 -11.83
N ASP A 44 0.46 -8.01 -10.50
CA ASP A 44 -0.48 -8.72 -9.64
C ASP A 44 -1.89 -8.06 -9.72
N PRO A 45 -2.99 -8.83 -9.82
CA PRO A 45 -4.34 -8.28 -9.88
C PRO A 45 -4.82 -7.65 -8.57
N TRP A 46 -4.06 -7.77 -7.48
CA TRP A 46 -4.34 -7.09 -6.21
C TRP A 46 -4.32 -5.57 -6.34
N TRP A 47 -3.48 -5.03 -7.22
CA TRP A 47 -3.40 -3.60 -7.43
C TRP A 47 -4.68 -3.06 -8.06
N GLY A 48 -5.17 -1.94 -7.54
CA GLY A 48 -6.12 -1.10 -8.25
C GLY A 48 -5.47 -0.49 -9.50
N ARG A 49 -6.31 -0.19 -10.50
CA ARG A 49 -5.90 0.64 -11.64
C ARG A 49 -6.79 1.87 -11.69
N ASN A 50 -6.18 3.02 -11.91
CA ASN A 50 -6.92 4.21 -12.26
C ASN A 50 -7.32 4.10 -13.73
N GLY A 51 -8.61 4.27 -14.05
CA GLY A 51 -9.12 4.14 -15.42
C GLY A 51 -8.50 5.14 -16.42
N GLU A 52 -7.93 6.24 -15.93
CA GLU A 52 -7.36 7.31 -16.77
C GLU A 52 -5.85 7.51 -16.61
N SER A 53 -5.19 6.94 -15.58
CA SER A 53 -3.74 7.11 -15.36
C SER A 53 -2.98 5.79 -15.35
N GLU A 54 -1.79 5.83 -15.96
CA GLU A 54 -0.82 4.73 -15.94
C GLU A 54 -0.17 4.66 -14.55
N GLY A 55 -0.77 3.90 -13.64
CA GLY A 55 -0.23 3.75 -12.29
C GLY A 55 -0.95 2.71 -11.44
N PHE A 56 -0.29 2.29 -10.36
CA PHE A 56 -0.86 1.40 -9.37
C PHE A 56 -1.55 2.23 -8.28
N LEU A 57 -2.78 1.85 -7.96
CA LEU A 57 -3.50 2.32 -6.79
C LEU A 57 -3.62 1.19 -5.79
N PHE A 58 -3.80 1.53 -4.52
CA PHE A 58 -4.28 0.54 -3.56
C PHE A 58 -5.76 0.21 -3.81
N PRO A 59 -6.17 -1.05 -3.62
CA PRO A 59 -7.58 -1.38 -3.48
C PRO A 59 -8.14 -0.78 -2.18
N ASP A 60 -9.45 -0.51 -2.12
CA ASP A 60 -10.13 0.09 -0.96
C ASP A 60 -9.79 -0.60 0.36
N GLU A 61 -9.77 -1.95 0.39
CA GLU A 61 -9.43 -2.72 1.58
C GLU A 61 -8.03 -2.41 2.13
N ALA A 62 -7.08 -2.10 1.25
CA ALA A 62 -5.73 -1.73 1.64
C ALA A 62 -5.67 -0.30 2.18
N ILE A 63 -6.44 0.63 1.62
CA ILE A 63 -6.57 2.00 2.11
C ILE A 63 -7.16 1.97 3.51
N ASP A 64 -8.31 1.32 3.69
CA ASP A 64 -8.99 1.20 4.97
C ASP A 64 -8.05 0.64 6.05
N TRP A 65 -7.29 -0.40 5.72
CA TRP A 65 -6.36 -0.98 6.68
C TRP A 65 -5.20 -0.03 7.06
N ILE A 66 -4.67 0.74 6.11
CA ILE A 66 -3.62 1.73 6.38
C ILE A 66 -4.15 2.85 7.26
N GLU A 67 -5.38 3.34 7.01
CA GLU A 67 -6.00 4.40 7.82
C GLU A 67 -6.23 3.96 9.27
N GLU A 68 -6.78 2.76 9.48
CA GLU A 68 -6.96 2.20 10.83
C GLU A 68 -5.62 2.01 11.55
N THR A 69 -4.62 1.48 10.85
CA THR A 69 -3.27 1.30 11.41
C THR A 69 -2.65 2.64 11.80
N ALA A 70 -2.84 3.68 10.98
CA ALA A 70 -2.38 5.03 11.28
C ALA A 70 -3.08 5.64 12.51
N ASN A 71 -4.37 5.35 12.67
CA ASN A 71 -5.17 5.80 13.81
C ASN A 71 -4.90 4.99 15.09
N GLY A 72 -4.17 3.88 15.01
CA GLY A 72 -3.99 2.95 16.13
C GLY A 72 -5.27 2.18 16.47
N GLU A 73 -6.16 2.00 15.49
CA GLU A 73 -7.40 1.24 15.62
C GLU A 73 -7.09 -0.25 15.34
N ASP A 74 -7.12 -1.08 16.39
CA ASP A 74 -7.04 -2.53 16.22
C ASP A 74 -8.41 -3.07 15.77
N ARG A 75 -8.46 -3.74 14.61
CA ARG A 75 -9.64 -4.55 14.21
C ARG A 75 -9.78 -5.73 15.19
N THR A 76 -10.62 -5.58 16.21
CA THR A 76 -11.00 -6.63 17.19
C THR A 76 -11.94 -7.66 16.60
#